data_AF-A0A9W5PY91-F1
#
_entry.id   AF-A0A9W5PY91-F1
#
_cell.length_a   1.000
_cell.length_b   1.000
_cell.length_c   1.000
_cell.angle_alpha   90.00
_cell.angle_beta   90.00
_cell.angle_gamma   90.00
#
_symmetry.space_group_name_H-M   'P 1'
#
loop_
_entity.id
_entity.type
_entity.pdbx_description
1 polymer ?
#
loop_
_entity_poly.entity_id
_entity_poly.type
_entity_poly.pdbx_seq_one_letter_code
_entity_poly.pdbx_strand_id
1 'polypeptide(L)'
;MVYIEILEELSVGEIYTERQICDLLYNASIEITILCDSVSEFNESEIERFKVIGKYEIFIHKNENHSYCAPTKKTMVYVIEKI
;
A
#
# COMPACT_ATOMS: atom_id res chain seq x y z
N MET A 1 7.81 -9.95 -26.43
CA MET A 1 8.00 -9.42 -25.07
C MET A 1 6.66 -8.87 -24.62
N VAL A 2 6.00 -9.53 -23.67
CA VAL A 2 4.82 -8.96 -23.02
C VAL A 2 5.36 -7.96 -22.02
N TYR A 3 5.12 -6.66 -22.25
CA TYR A 3 5.37 -5.65 -21.24
C TYR A 3 4.32 -5.85 -20.16
N ILE A 4 4.73 -6.45 -19.03
CA ILE A 4 3.92 -6.41 -17.82
C ILE A 4 4.11 -4.98 -17.31
N GLU A 5 3.09 -4.13 -17.47
CA GLU A 5 3.06 -2.83 -16.80
C GLU A 5 3.06 -3.11 -15.30
N ILE A 6 4.19 -2.82 -14.65
CA ILE A 6 4.34 -2.97 -13.21
C ILE A 6 3.53 -1.83 -12.58
N LEU A 7 2.61 -2.18 -11.68
CA LEU A 7 1.83 -1.20 -10.95
C LEU A 7 2.76 -0.45 -9.99
N GLU A 8 3.04 0.82 -10.27
CA GLU A 8 3.93 1.66 -9.46
C GLU A 8 3.21 2.42 -8.35
N GLU A 9 1.91 2.70 -8.52
CA GLU A 9 1.10 3.43 -7.54
C GLU A 9 -0.38 3.10 -7.61
N LEU A 10 -1.10 3.37 -6.51
CA LEU A 10 -2.56 3.30 -6.46
C LEU A 10 -3.17 4.70 -6.66
N SER A 11 -4.35 4.73 -7.28
CA SER A 11 -5.13 5.93 -7.54
C SER A 11 -6.42 5.95 -6.71
N VAL A 12 -6.70 7.10 -6.07
CA VAL A 12 -7.94 7.28 -5.29
C VAL A 12 -9.15 7.13 -6.20
N GLY A 13 -10.14 6.34 -5.76
CA GLY A 13 -11.36 6.03 -6.51
C GLY A 13 -11.28 4.74 -7.32
N GLU A 14 -10.08 4.27 -7.66
CA GLU A 14 -9.86 3.05 -8.42
C GLU A 14 -9.99 1.79 -7.55
N ILE A 15 -10.23 0.67 -8.22
CA ILE A 15 -10.40 -0.65 -7.60
C ILE A 15 -9.25 -1.55 -8.04
N TYR A 16 -8.59 -2.18 -7.08
CA TYR A 16 -7.48 -3.10 -7.31
C TYR A 16 -7.80 -4.47 -6.72
N THR A 17 -7.29 -5.51 -7.36
CA THR A 17 -7.31 -6.86 -6.78
C THR A 17 -6.28 -6.98 -5.67
N GLU A 18 -6.50 -7.94 -4.77
CA GLU A 18 -5.54 -8.30 -3.74
C GLU A 18 -4.14 -8.58 -4.31
N ARG A 19 -4.07 -9.36 -5.39
CA ARG A 19 -2.82 -9.61 -6.13
C ARG A 19 -2.13 -8.33 -6.61
N GLN A 20 -2.85 -7.39 -7.22
CA GLN A 20 -2.26 -6.12 -7.69
C GLN A 20 -1.64 -5.32 -6.54
N ILE A 21 -2.29 -5.32 -5.37
CA ILE A 21 -1.79 -4.67 -4.17
C ILE A 21 -0.56 -5.41 -3.63
N CYS A 22 -0.61 -6.74 -3.61
CA CYS A 22 0.51 -7.60 -3.22
C CYS A 22 1.74 -7.34 -4.12
N ASP A 23 1.55 -7.31 -5.43
CA ASP A 23 2.59 -7.03 -6.42
C ASP A 23 3.19 -5.62 -6.22
N LEU A 24 2.36 -4.61 -5.94
CA LEU A 24 2.84 -3.26 -5.62
C LEU A 24 3.73 -3.27 -4.38
N LEU A 25 3.32 -3.95 -3.30
CA LEU A 25 4.09 -4.00 -2.05
C LEU A 25 5.44 -4.69 -2.23
N TYR A 26 5.53 -5.71 -3.09
CA TYR A 26 6.79 -6.38 -3.40
C TYR A 26 7.73 -5.56 -4.30
N ASN A 27 7.16 -4.80 -5.23
CA ASN A 27 7.94 -4.08 -6.25
C ASN A 27 8.20 -2.60 -5.90
N ALA A 28 7.60 -2.10 -4.83
CA ALA A 28 7.72 -0.70 -4.46
C ALA A 28 9.19 -0.31 -4.15
N SER A 29 9.72 0.60 -4.98
CA SER A 29 11.01 1.26 -4.72
C SER A 29 10.94 2.32 -3.61
N ILE A 30 9.72 2.66 -3.19
CA ILE A 30 9.39 3.68 -2.18
C ILE A 30 8.76 2.96 -0.98
N GLU A 31 8.96 3.50 0.23
CA GLU A 31 8.27 3.01 1.41
C GLU A 31 6.76 3.26 1.27
N ILE A 32 5.98 2.18 1.15
CA ILE A 32 4.52 2.20 1.06
C ILE A 32 3.92 1.61 2.34
N THR A 33 2.82 2.18 2.80
CA THR A 33 1.98 1.61 3.86
C THR A 33 0.53 1.59 3.39
N ILE A 34 -0.16 0.49 3.66
CA ILE A 34 -1.57 0.34 3.34
C ILE A 34 -2.35 0.20 4.63
N LEU A 35 -3.38 1.03 4.78
CA LEU A 35 -4.33 0.96 5.89
C LEU A 35 -5.60 0.30 5.37
N CYS A 36 -5.94 -0.86 5.93
CA CYS A 36 -7.13 -1.63 5.62
C CYS A 36 -7.66 -2.30 6.89
N ASP A 37 -8.95 -2.17 7.16
CA ASP A 37 -9.59 -2.77 8.34
C ASP A 37 -10.15 -4.17 8.07
N SER A 38 -10.18 -4.61 6.80
CA SER A 38 -10.89 -5.82 6.38
C SER A 38 -10.01 -7.08 6.31
N VAL A 39 -8.70 -6.93 6.08
CA VAL A 39 -7.75 -8.03 5.95
C VAL A 39 -6.47 -7.73 6.71
N SER A 40 -5.82 -8.77 7.23
CA SER A 40 -4.54 -8.66 7.92
C SER A 40 -3.33 -8.72 6.98
N GLU A 41 -3.50 -9.28 5.78
CA GLU A 41 -2.46 -9.45 4.77
C GLU A 41 -3.05 -9.46 3.36
N PHE A 42 -2.21 -9.14 2.37
CA PHE A 42 -2.53 -9.27 0.95
C PHE A 42 -1.70 -10.39 0.36
N ASN A 43 -2.35 -11.33 -0.33
CA ASN A 43 -1.68 -12.45 -0.98
C ASN A 43 -1.91 -12.41 -2.51
N GLU A 44 -1.32 -13.36 -3.24
CA GLU A 44 -1.41 -13.45 -4.72
C GLU A 44 -2.80 -13.91 -5.22
N SER A 45 -3.80 -14.02 -4.34
CA SER A 45 -5.18 -14.32 -4.72
C SER A 45 -5.80 -13.16 -5.50
N GLU A 46 -6.73 -13.46 -6.40
CA GLU A 46 -7.53 -12.46 -7.11
C GLU A 46 -8.99 -12.45 -6.62
N ILE A 47 -9.25 -13.02 -5.44
CA ILE A 47 -10.60 -13.14 -4.87
C ILE A 47 -11.08 -11.77 -4.35
N GLU A 48 -10.24 -11.10 -3.57
CA GLU A 48 -10.62 -9.88 -2.88
C GLU A 48 -10.33 -8.63 -3.72
N ARG A 49 -11.18 -7.63 -3.59
CA ARG A 49 -11.07 -6.35 -4.29
C ARG A 49 -11.20 -5.20 -3.33
N PHE A 50 -10.41 -4.17 -3.57
CA PHE A 50 -10.31 -3.03 -2.68
C PHE A 50 -10.40 -1.73 -3.45
N LYS A 51 -11.22 -0.81 -2.95
CA LYS A 51 -11.29 0.56 -3.44
C LYS A 51 -10.32 1.43 -2.66
N VAL A 52 -9.55 2.24 -3.37
CA VAL A 52 -8.70 3.25 -2.72
C VAL A 52 -9.55 4.46 -2.36
N ILE A 53 -9.62 4.76 -1.06
CA ILE A 53 -10.38 5.90 -0.53
C ILE A 53 -9.49 7.07 -0.12
N GLY A 54 -8.18 6.84 0.03
CA GLY A 54 -7.23 7.90 0.36
C GLY A 54 -5.80 7.59 -0.08
N LYS A 55 -5.05 8.66 -0.40
CA LYS A 55 -3.63 8.63 -0.75
C LYS A 55 -2.94 9.82 -0.08
N TYR A 56 -1.90 9.55 0.70
CA TYR A 56 -1.21 10.55 1.51
C TYR A 56 0.30 10.35 1.46
N GLU A 57 1.06 11.43 1.36
CA GLU A 57 2.52 11.39 1.45
C GLU A 57 2.95 12.05 2.77
N ILE A 58 3.27 11.24 3.79
CA ILE A 58 3.42 11.72 5.17
C ILE A 58 4.67 11.16 5.86
N PHE A 59 5.12 11.83 6.90
CA PHE A 59 6.16 11.32 7.78
C PHE A 59 5.54 10.38 8.82
N ILE A 60 5.91 9.10 8.80
CA ILE A 60 5.47 8.13 9.81
C ILE A 60 6.49 8.09 10.94
N HIS A 61 6.08 8.57 12.11
CA HIS A 61 6.90 8.56 13.30
C HIS A 61 6.75 7.23 14.04
N LYS A 62 7.86 6.53 14.25
CA LYS A 62 7.88 5.25 14.99
C LYS A 62 8.54 5.47 16.36
N ASN A 63 7.89 4.95 17.39
CA ASN A 63 8.45 4.86 18.74
C ASN A 63 8.55 3.38 19.09
N GLU A 64 9.73 2.80 18.86
CA GLU A 64 10.01 1.40 19.11
C GLU A 64 11.04 1.29 20.22
N ASN A 65 10.87 0.35 21.14
CA ASN A 65 11.79 0.10 22.27
C ASN A 65 12.11 1.36 23.10
N HIS A 66 11.12 2.23 23.32
CA HIS A 66 11.27 3.51 24.03
C HIS A 66 12.25 4.51 23.38
N SER A 67 12.63 4.29 22.12
CA SER A 67 13.45 5.21 21.34
C SER A 67 12.60 5.84 20.25
N TYR A 68 12.58 7.17 20.23
CA TYR A 68 11.97 7.93 19.15
C TYR A 68 13.00 8.17 18.05
N CYS A 69 12.70 7.67 16.85
CA CYS A 69 13.49 7.91 15.65
C CYS A 69 12.67 8.78 14.69
N ALA A 70 13.13 10.01 14.44
CA ALA A 70 12.49 10.87 13.46
C ALA A 70 12.66 10.27 12.04
N PRO A 71 11.59 10.16 11.25
CA PRO A 71 11.67 9.65 9.89
C PRO A 71 12.48 10.62 9.01
N THR A 72 13.35 10.08 8.16
CA THR A 72 14.19 10.87 7.24
C THR A 72 13.55 11.05 5.87
N LYS A 73 12.51 10.27 5.56
CA LYS A 73 11.76 10.28 4.30
C LYS A 73 10.27 10.19 4.58
N LYS A 74 9.47 10.65 3.63
CA LYS A 74 8.03 10.44 3.65
C LYS A 74 7.71 9.04 3.15
N THR A 75 6.64 8.48 3.70
CA THR A 75 6.03 7.21 3.29
C THR A 75 4.76 7.51 2.51
N MET A 76 4.53 6.76 1.43
CA MET A 76 3.26 6.81 0.71
C MET A 76 2.24 5.93 1.43
N VAL A 77 1.16 6.52 1.90
CA VAL A 77 0.10 5.83 2.65
C VAL A 77 -1.16 5.77 1.82
N TYR A 78 -1.66 4.57 1.57
CA TYR A 78 -2.94 4.32 0.94
C TYR A 78 -3.95 3.86 1.99
N VAL A 79 -5.17 4.38 1.91
CA VAL A 79 -6.31 3.88 2.71
C VAL A 79 -7.26 3.19 1.74
N ILE A 80 -7.59 1.94 2.03
CA ILE A 80 -8.43 1.13 1.15
C ILE A 80 -9.56 0.46 1.91
N GLU A 81 -10.67 0.23 1.21
CA GLU A 81 -11.83 -0.49 1.72
C GLU A 81 -12.14 -1.68 0.83
N LYS A 82 -12.45 -2.82 1.45
CA LYS A 82 -12.92 -4.00 0.73
C LYS A 82 -14.32 -3.75 0.14
N ILE A 83 -14.57 -4.26 -1.06
CA ILE A 83 -15.84 -4.12 -1.80
C ILE A 83 -16.59 -5.44 -1.81
#